data_AF-A0A2V9FJ05-F1
#
_entry.id   AF-A0A2V9FJ05-F1
#
_cell.length_a   1.000
_cell.length_b   1.000
_cell.length_c   1.000
_cell.angle_alpha   90.00
_cell.angle_beta   90.00
_cell.angle_gamma   90.00
#
_symmetry.space_group_name_H-M   'P 1'
#
loop_
_entity.id
_entity.type
_entity.pdbx_description
1 polymer ?
#
loop_
_entity_poly.entity_id
_entity_poly.type
_entity_poly.pdbx_seq_one_letter_code
_entity_poly.pdbx_strand_id
1 'polypeptide(L)'
;GPLPDAIGAAIKDNNLIAVAVLSGNRNFEGRIHPLVRANYLASPPLVVAYALAGRMDLDLTSEPLGNDSAGKPVYLKDIWPTPQEIEATVRSSVSTAQYSKQYGQVFEGDAHWKSMPIPKGDIYKWDPKSTYIKLPPFFENMPKTPPPLADIRGAKVLAILGDSVTTDHISPAGSIPVDSPAGKYLIANGVKPHEFNSYGARRGNHEVMMRGTFGNIRLRNQLAPGTEGGWTLFLPDGEKLSIYDAAVKYREAGVPLVVIAGKEYGSGSSRDWAAKGTRLLGVRSVIAESYERIHRSNLVGMGVLPLEFKAGENRESLGLTGHEVFEIDGVASLAPKKPITVHAKSGDGRVKTFSVIARADTPEEVSYYHHGGILQYVLRQML
;
A
#
# COMPACT_ATOMS: atom_id res chain seq x y z
N GLY A 1 14.28 11.57 -2.05
CA GLY A 1 15.68 11.24 -1.73
C GLY A 1 15.99 11.70 -0.33
N PRO A 2 17.23 11.51 0.16
CA PRO A 2 17.63 12.00 1.48
C PRO A 2 17.63 13.54 1.51
N LEU A 3 17.28 14.12 2.66
CA LEU A 3 17.65 15.50 2.98
C LEU A 3 19.15 15.56 3.30
N PRO A 4 19.81 16.72 3.10
CA PRO A 4 21.15 16.95 3.63
C PRO A 4 21.22 16.61 5.12
N ASP A 5 22.29 15.93 5.55
CA ASP A 5 22.41 15.40 6.91
C ASP A 5 22.25 16.47 7.99
N ALA A 6 22.82 17.67 7.77
CA ALA A 6 22.69 18.80 8.69
C ALA A 6 21.21 19.24 8.88
N ILE A 7 20.41 19.21 7.82
CA ILE A 7 18.97 19.53 7.90
C ILE A 7 18.23 18.42 8.63
N GLY A 8 18.55 17.16 8.33
CA GLY A 8 17.95 16.01 8.99
C GLY A 8 18.22 15.96 10.50
N ALA A 9 19.43 16.31 10.92
CA ALA A 9 19.81 16.45 12.32
C ALA A 9 19.05 17.60 12.98
N ALA A 10 19.05 18.80 12.38
CA ALA A 10 18.35 19.97 12.93
C ALA A 10 16.86 19.71 13.17
N ILE A 11 16.18 19.01 12.25
CA ILE A 11 14.76 18.65 12.41
C ILE A 11 14.55 17.75 13.63
N LYS A 12 15.40 16.73 13.81
CA LYS A 12 15.29 15.75 14.90
C LYS A 12 15.65 16.38 16.24
N ASP A 13 16.80 17.02 16.33
CA ASP A 13 17.38 17.54 17.57
C ASP A 13 16.52 18.66 18.18
N ASN A 14 15.81 19.41 17.34
CA ASN A 14 14.94 20.52 17.76
C ASN A 14 13.45 20.18 17.68
N ASN A 15 13.08 18.93 17.37
CA ASN A 15 11.69 18.48 17.23
C ASN A 15 10.84 19.38 16.32
N LEU A 16 11.40 19.83 15.19
CA LEU A 16 10.76 20.78 14.29
C LEU A 16 9.67 20.10 13.46
N ILE A 17 8.58 20.83 13.20
CA ILE A 17 7.59 20.44 12.20
C ILE A 17 8.09 20.90 10.83
N ALA A 18 8.95 20.09 10.21
CA ALA A 18 9.37 20.33 8.83
C ALA A 18 8.19 20.18 7.85
N VAL A 19 8.17 21.05 6.84
CA VAL A 19 7.10 21.16 5.86
C VAL A 19 7.62 20.82 4.46
N ALA A 20 6.82 20.11 3.66
CA ALA A 20 7.00 20.01 2.22
C ALA A 20 5.82 20.63 1.48
N VAL A 21 6.12 21.36 0.40
CA VAL A 21 5.12 21.87 -0.54
C VAL A 21 5.39 21.19 -1.88
N LEU A 22 4.35 20.66 -2.52
CA LEU A 22 4.49 19.90 -3.76
C LEU A 22 3.31 20.12 -4.71
N SER A 23 3.62 20.06 -6.01
CA SER A 23 2.65 20.10 -7.11
C SER A 23 2.15 18.71 -7.51
N GLY A 24 2.17 17.78 -6.56
CA GLY A 24 1.59 16.45 -6.72
C GLY A 24 0.11 16.44 -6.38
N ASN A 25 -0.42 15.23 -6.15
CA ASN A 25 -1.84 15.00 -5.85
C ASN A 25 -2.09 14.27 -4.53
N ARG A 26 -1.04 14.03 -3.72
CA ARG A 26 -1.13 13.31 -2.44
C ARG A 26 -0.11 13.83 -1.44
N ASN A 27 -0.52 13.96 -0.19
CA ASN A 27 0.27 14.55 0.90
C ASN A 27 0.15 13.77 2.22
N PHE A 28 -0.07 12.45 2.15
CA PHE A 28 -0.14 11.59 3.34
C PHE A 28 1.14 11.65 4.18
N GLU A 29 1.00 11.56 5.50
CA GLU A 29 2.12 11.58 6.43
C GLU A 29 3.14 10.47 6.14
N GLY A 30 4.43 10.80 6.21
CA GLY A 30 5.52 9.85 5.98
C GLY A 30 5.73 9.41 4.52
N ARG A 31 4.86 9.81 3.59
CA ARG A 31 4.96 9.42 2.17
C ARG A 31 5.98 10.26 1.39
N ILE A 32 6.07 11.56 1.66
CA ILE A 32 6.98 12.47 0.92
C ILE A 32 8.40 12.32 1.41
N HIS A 33 8.61 12.43 2.73
CA HIS A 33 9.90 12.20 3.38
C HIS A 33 9.66 11.80 4.84
N PRO A 34 10.42 10.86 5.43
CA PRO A 34 10.21 10.38 6.80
C PRO A 34 10.39 11.45 7.88
N LEU A 35 11.18 12.49 7.60
CA LEU A 35 11.42 13.63 8.52
C LEU A 35 10.43 14.79 8.32
N VAL A 36 9.51 14.71 7.37
CA VAL A 36 8.54 15.78 7.08
C VAL A 36 7.17 15.38 7.63
N ARG A 37 6.65 16.19 8.55
CA ARG A 37 5.37 15.92 9.24
C ARG A 37 4.19 16.62 8.57
N ALA A 38 4.42 17.77 7.93
CA ALA A 38 3.37 18.53 7.25
C ALA A 38 3.65 18.59 5.74
N ASN A 39 2.65 18.27 4.93
CA ASN A 39 2.79 18.19 3.48
C ASN A 39 1.61 18.92 2.83
N TYR A 40 1.87 19.84 1.90
CA TYR A 40 0.84 20.67 1.29
C TYR A 40 0.86 20.54 -0.23
N LEU A 41 -0.34 20.35 -0.79
CA LEU A 41 -0.54 20.36 -2.23
C LEU A 41 -0.75 21.80 -2.69
N ALA A 42 0.03 22.23 -3.67
CA ALA A 42 -0.04 23.57 -4.23
C ALA A 42 0.23 23.56 -5.74
N SER A 43 -0.13 24.63 -6.44
CA SER A 43 0.23 24.76 -7.86
C SER A 43 1.75 24.84 -8.03
N PRO A 44 2.32 24.43 -9.19
CA PRO A 44 3.75 24.57 -9.45
C PRO A 44 4.35 25.95 -9.11
N PRO A 45 3.75 27.11 -9.45
CA PRO A 45 4.31 28.40 -9.06
C PRO A 45 4.28 28.66 -7.55
N LEU A 46 3.30 28.13 -6.81
CA LEU A 46 3.31 28.23 -5.33
C LEU A 46 4.42 27.40 -4.70
N VAL A 47 4.77 26.24 -5.28
CA VAL A 47 5.94 25.46 -4.82
C VAL A 47 7.21 26.31 -4.91
N VAL A 48 7.39 27.05 -6.01
CA VAL A 48 8.51 27.97 -6.19
C VAL A 48 8.44 29.13 -5.19
N ALA A 49 7.27 29.73 -4.98
CA ALA A 49 7.09 30.82 -4.02
C ALA A 49 7.48 30.41 -2.59
N TYR A 50 7.03 29.25 -2.11
CA TYR A 50 7.40 28.75 -0.78
C TYR A 50 8.88 28.31 -0.70
N ALA A 51 9.46 27.83 -1.80
CA ALA A 51 10.89 27.54 -1.86
C ALA A 51 11.74 28.82 -1.75
N LEU A 52 11.30 29.93 -2.35
CA LEU A 52 11.93 31.25 -2.22
C LEU A 52 11.78 31.81 -0.80
N ALA A 53 10.58 31.74 -0.23
CA ALA A 53 10.31 32.22 1.13
C ALA A 53 11.04 31.38 2.20
N GLY A 54 11.28 30.09 1.96
CA GLY A 54 11.97 29.18 2.87
C GLY A 54 11.18 28.80 4.14
N ARG A 55 9.95 29.29 4.27
CA ARG A 55 9.03 29.04 5.40
C ARG A 55 7.58 28.97 4.92
N MET A 56 6.71 28.38 5.75
CA MET A 56 5.28 28.18 5.43
C MET A 56 4.36 29.12 6.23
N ASP A 57 4.84 29.59 7.37
CA ASP A 57 4.15 30.50 8.29
C ASP A 57 4.36 31.96 7.86
N LEU A 58 3.99 32.27 6.61
CA LEU A 58 3.93 33.63 6.09
C LEU A 58 2.60 33.91 5.39
N ASP A 59 2.14 35.15 5.48
CA ASP A 59 1.05 35.66 4.64
C ASP A 59 1.61 36.13 3.29
N LEU A 60 1.52 35.27 2.28
CA LEU A 60 1.95 35.57 0.90
C LEU A 60 1.28 36.81 0.28
N THR A 61 0.20 37.34 0.87
CA THR A 61 -0.50 38.53 0.38
C THR A 61 0.05 39.85 0.93
N SER A 62 0.72 39.80 2.08
CA SER A 62 1.15 41.00 2.81
C SER A 62 2.63 40.98 3.23
N GLU A 63 3.28 39.82 3.27
CA GLU A 63 4.69 39.65 3.61
C GLU A 63 5.56 39.42 2.36
N PRO A 64 6.81 39.94 2.33
CA PRO A 64 7.73 39.71 1.23
C PRO A 64 8.27 38.26 1.22
N LEU A 65 8.56 37.74 0.02
CA LEU A 65 9.24 36.45 -0.16
C LEU A 65 10.72 36.52 0.22
N GLY A 66 11.31 37.71 0.12
CA GLY A 66 12.71 37.98 0.36
C GLY A 66 13.07 39.38 -0.11
N ASN A 67 14.37 39.68 -0.16
CA ASN A 67 14.89 40.94 -0.67
C ASN A 67 15.60 40.73 -2.00
N ASP A 68 15.54 41.73 -2.88
CA ASP A 68 16.39 41.77 -4.07
C ASP A 68 17.86 42.07 -3.73
N SER A 69 18.72 42.13 -4.75
CA SER A 69 20.15 42.42 -4.58
C SER A 69 20.45 43.82 -4.02
N ALA A 70 19.48 44.75 -4.05
CA ALA A 70 19.57 46.08 -3.48
C ALA A 70 18.96 46.17 -2.06
N GLY A 71 18.45 45.05 -1.52
CA GLY A 71 17.82 44.98 -0.21
C GLY A 71 16.35 45.41 -0.19
N LYS A 72 15.71 45.61 -1.34
CA LYS A 72 14.29 45.98 -1.43
C LYS A 72 13.41 44.75 -1.26
N PRO A 73 12.31 44.82 -0.48
CA PRO A 73 11.38 43.70 -0.33
C PRO A 73 10.71 43.36 -1.67
N VAL A 74 10.68 42.07 -1.99
CA VAL A 74 10.00 41.50 -3.16
C VAL A 74 8.81 40.67 -2.69
N TYR A 75 7.62 41.04 -3.15
CA TYR A 75 6.37 40.38 -2.81
C TYR A 75 5.96 39.36 -3.88
N LEU A 76 5.05 38.44 -3.54
CA LEU A 76 4.55 37.46 -4.51
C LEU A 76 3.96 38.14 -5.75
N LYS A 77 3.20 39.22 -5.56
CA LYS A 77 2.59 40.01 -6.65
C LYS A 77 3.60 40.61 -7.62
N ASP A 78 4.85 40.81 -7.20
CA ASP A 78 5.89 41.42 -8.03
C ASP A 78 6.48 40.42 -9.04
N ILE A 79 6.35 39.11 -8.77
CA ILE A 79 6.95 38.04 -9.58
C ILE A 79 5.92 37.03 -10.12
N TRP A 80 4.64 37.18 -9.77
CA TRP A 80 3.60 36.25 -10.18
C TRP A 80 3.19 36.51 -11.64
N PRO A 81 3.33 35.52 -12.55
CA PRO A 81 3.00 35.73 -13.95
C PRO A 81 1.49 35.88 -14.14
N THR A 82 1.10 36.80 -15.02
CA THR A 82 -0.29 36.97 -15.45
C THR A 82 -0.74 35.80 -16.36
N PRO A 83 -2.05 35.51 -16.44
CA PRO A 83 -2.55 34.52 -17.38
C PRO A 83 -2.13 34.78 -18.84
N GLN A 84 -2.06 36.05 -19.25
CA GLN A 84 -1.66 36.46 -20.60
C GLN A 84 -0.18 36.16 -20.89
N GLU A 85 0.71 36.43 -19.93
CA GLU A 85 2.14 36.09 -20.06
C GLU A 85 2.35 34.57 -20.15
N ILE A 86 1.59 33.79 -19.37
CA ILE A 86 1.63 32.33 -19.44
C ILE A 86 1.17 31.86 -20.81
N GLU A 87 0.02 32.34 -21.30
CA GLU A 87 -0.52 31.91 -22.60
C GLU A 87 0.42 32.29 -23.75
N ALA A 88 0.95 33.51 -23.76
CA ALA A 88 1.90 33.97 -24.76
C ALA A 88 3.18 33.12 -24.77
N THR A 89 3.70 32.77 -23.59
CA THR A 89 4.89 31.91 -23.44
C THR A 89 4.62 30.49 -23.92
N VAL A 90 3.47 29.91 -23.58
CA VAL A 90 3.09 28.57 -24.06
C VAL A 90 2.98 28.57 -25.59
N ARG A 91 2.32 29.58 -26.17
CA ARG A 91 2.14 29.69 -27.63
C ARG A 91 3.45 29.84 -28.38
N SER A 92 4.43 30.53 -27.81
CA SER A 92 5.75 30.72 -28.43
C SER A 92 6.72 29.56 -28.22
N SER A 93 6.53 28.77 -27.16
CA SER A 93 7.53 27.77 -26.72
C SER A 93 7.12 26.32 -26.97
N VAL A 94 5.82 26.04 -27.09
CA VAL A 94 5.28 24.69 -27.26
C VAL A 94 4.83 24.48 -28.70
N SER A 95 5.41 23.52 -29.41
CA SER A 95 5.13 23.26 -30.82
C SER A 95 4.86 21.79 -31.13
N THR A 96 4.02 21.53 -32.13
CA THR A 96 3.74 20.17 -32.64
C THR A 96 5.02 19.41 -32.98
N ALA A 97 6.04 20.09 -33.52
CA ALA A 97 7.32 19.48 -33.87
C ALA A 97 8.05 18.88 -32.66
N GLN A 98 7.97 19.51 -31.48
CA GLN A 98 8.52 18.95 -30.25
C GLN A 98 7.81 17.64 -29.88
N TYR A 99 6.49 17.60 -29.97
CA TYR A 99 5.72 16.38 -29.72
C TYR A 99 6.10 15.27 -30.72
N SER A 100 6.05 15.56 -32.02
CA SER A 100 6.40 14.59 -33.06
C SER A 100 7.80 14.02 -32.86
N LYS A 101 8.78 14.86 -32.49
CA LYS A 101 10.14 14.42 -32.18
C LYS A 101 10.17 13.49 -30.96
N GLN A 102 9.60 13.89 -29.83
CA GLN A 102 9.67 13.11 -28.59
C GLN A 102 8.93 11.76 -28.71
N TYR A 103 7.74 11.75 -29.32
CA TYR A 103 6.97 10.52 -29.52
C TYR A 103 7.56 9.60 -30.60
N GLY A 104 8.19 10.17 -31.63
CA GLY A 104 8.88 9.40 -32.67
C GLY A 104 10.08 8.61 -32.15
N GLN A 105 10.70 9.06 -31.06
CA GLN A 105 11.94 8.48 -30.51
C GLN A 105 11.75 7.72 -29.20
N VAL A 106 10.50 7.56 -28.72
CA VAL A 106 10.21 7.01 -27.38
C VAL A 106 10.76 5.59 -27.16
N PHE A 107 10.90 4.79 -28.23
CA PHE A 107 11.42 3.43 -28.16
C PHE A 107 12.91 3.30 -28.53
N GLU A 108 13.53 4.38 -29.01
CA GLU A 108 14.95 4.32 -29.38
C GLU A 108 15.82 4.08 -28.14
N GLY A 109 15.55 4.80 -27.04
CA GLY A 109 16.37 4.78 -25.85
C GLY A 109 17.80 5.28 -26.08
N ASP A 110 18.60 5.33 -25.02
CA ASP A 110 20.01 5.71 -25.09
C ASP A 110 20.91 4.52 -25.44
N ALA A 111 22.24 4.74 -25.47
CA ALA A 111 23.21 3.68 -25.73
C ALA A 111 23.15 2.55 -24.69
N HIS A 112 22.83 2.88 -23.43
CA HIS A 112 22.69 1.89 -22.37
C HIS A 112 21.51 0.97 -22.64
N TRP A 113 20.32 1.53 -22.94
CA TRP A 113 19.12 0.80 -23.31
C TRP A 113 19.36 -0.16 -24.49
N LYS A 114 19.98 0.34 -25.57
CA LYS A 114 20.28 -0.45 -26.78
C LYS A 114 21.30 -1.56 -26.53
N SER A 115 22.20 -1.39 -25.56
CA SER A 115 23.25 -2.36 -25.23
C SER A 115 22.79 -3.48 -24.29
N MET A 116 21.58 -3.36 -23.70
CA MET A 116 21.10 -4.36 -22.75
C MET A 116 20.89 -5.71 -23.44
N PRO A 117 21.46 -6.81 -22.90
CA PRO A 117 21.26 -8.13 -23.48
C PRO A 117 19.80 -8.57 -23.33
N ILE A 118 19.15 -8.88 -24.45
CA ILE A 118 17.76 -9.35 -24.48
C ILE A 118 17.76 -10.88 -24.60
N PRO A 119 17.28 -11.63 -23.59
CA PRO A 119 17.14 -13.07 -23.71
C PRO A 119 16.15 -13.45 -24.81
N LYS A 120 16.44 -14.53 -25.55
CA LYS A 120 15.56 -15.06 -26.61
C LYS A 120 14.54 -16.08 -26.05
N GLY A 121 13.34 -16.10 -26.62
CA GLY A 121 12.28 -17.07 -26.33
C GLY A 121 11.09 -16.49 -25.56
N ASP A 122 10.01 -17.25 -25.49
CA ASP A 122 8.71 -16.79 -24.95
C ASP A 122 8.54 -17.05 -23.44
N ILE A 123 9.40 -17.91 -22.86
CA ILE A 123 9.34 -18.31 -21.45
C ILE A 123 10.50 -17.65 -20.70
N TYR A 124 10.17 -16.89 -19.66
CA TYR A 124 11.15 -16.23 -18.80
C TYR A 124 11.99 -17.26 -18.02
N LYS A 125 13.32 -17.16 -18.14
CA LYS A 125 14.26 -17.99 -17.38
C LYS A 125 14.52 -17.36 -16.01
N TRP A 126 13.95 -17.96 -14.97
CA TRP A 126 14.12 -17.48 -13.60
C TRP A 126 15.55 -17.71 -13.11
N ASP A 127 16.19 -16.64 -12.65
CA ASP A 127 17.47 -16.73 -11.92
C ASP A 127 17.19 -16.91 -10.41
N PRO A 128 17.55 -18.07 -9.80
CA PRO A 128 17.31 -18.31 -8.39
C PRO A 128 18.05 -17.34 -7.46
N LYS A 129 19.16 -16.74 -7.93
CA LYS A 129 19.96 -15.75 -7.19
C LYS A 129 19.41 -14.32 -7.30
N SER A 130 18.45 -14.08 -8.19
CA SER A 130 17.89 -12.74 -8.36
C SER A 130 17.18 -12.26 -7.10
N THR A 131 17.56 -11.08 -6.63
CA THR A 131 16.88 -10.40 -5.53
C THR A 131 15.83 -9.40 -6.01
N TYR A 132 15.62 -9.29 -7.33
CA TYR A 132 14.66 -8.37 -7.96
C TYR A 132 13.47 -9.08 -8.61
N ILE A 133 13.68 -10.22 -9.25
CA ILE A 133 12.65 -10.94 -10.01
C ILE A 133 12.60 -12.39 -9.52
N LYS A 134 11.49 -12.82 -8.91
CA LYS A 134 11.28 -14.19 -8.42
C LYS A 134 9.92 -14.74 -8.85
N LEU A 135 9.86 -16.02 -9.18
CA LEU A 135 8.62 -16.72 -9.56
C LEU A 135 7.66 -16.69 -8.37
N PRO A 136 6.49 -16.03 -8.46
CA PRO A 136 5.56 -16.00 -7.36
C PRO A 136 4.74 -17.30 -7.26
N PRO A 137 4.31 -17.70 -6.05
CA PRO A 137 3.65 -18.99 -5.83
C PRO A 137 2.15 -19.00 -6.19
N PHE A 138 1.65 -18.01 -6.94
CA PHE A 138 0.20 -17.83 -7.17
C PHE A 138 -0.47 -19.01 -7.91
N PHE A 139 0.31 -19.78 -8.66
CA PHE A 139 -0.18 -20.91 -9.46
C PHE A 139 0.33 -22.27 -8.95
N GLU A 140 1.06 -22.30 -7.84
CA GLU A 140 1.57 -23.55 -7.28
C GLU A 140 0.41 -24.47 -6.89
N ASN A 141 0.50 -25.74 -7.32
CA ASN A 141 -0.51 -26.78 -7.07
C ASN A 141 -1.94 -26.39 -7.50
N MET A 142 -2.08 -25.52 -8.52
CA MET A 142 -3.38 -25.08 -9.01
C MET A 142 -4.07 -26.18 -9.86
N PRO A 143 -5.23 -26.72 -9.45
CA PRO A 143 -5.95 -27.71 -10.24
C PRO A 143 -6.62 -27.06 -11.47
N LYS A 144 -6.77 -27.84 -12.56
CA LYS A 144 -7.43 -27.40 -13.80
C LYS A 144 -8.87 -26.95 -13.54
N THR A 145 -9.61 -27.71 -12.73
CA THR A 145 -10.96 -27.33 -12.27
C THR A 145 -10.86 -26.71 -10.87
N PRO A 146 -11.48 -25.54 -10.63
CA PRO A 146 -11.52 -24.96 -9.29
C PRO A 146 -12.24 -25.89 -8.30
N PRO A 147 -11.72 -26.05 -7.07
CA PRO A 147 -12.46 -26.75 -6.03
C PRO A 147 -13.72 -25.95 -5.65
N PRO A 148 -14.75 -26.60 -5.08
CA PRO A 148 -15.90 -25.91 -4.52
C PRO A 148 -15.47 -24.86 -3.49
N LEU A 149 -16.22 -23.76 -3.42
CA LEU A 149 -16.03 -22.80 -2.33
C LEU A 149 -16.35 -23.46 -0.99
N ALA A 150 -15.57 -23.10 0.02
CA ALA A 150 -15.74 -23.55 1.40
C ALA A 150 -15.84 -22.36 2.33
N ASP A 151 -16.58 -22.56 3.42
CA ASP A 151 -16.62 -21.62 4.54
C ASP A 151 -15.26 -21.51 5.22
N ILE A 152 -15.01 -20.38 5.88
CA ILE A 152 -13.75 -20.16 6.61
C ILE A 152 -13.98 -20.59 8.05
N ARG A 153 -13.19 -21.56 8.52
CA ARG A 153 -13.31 -22.13 9.87
C ARG A 153 -12.05 -21.85 10.68
N GLY A 154 -12.21 -21.56 11.97
CA GLY A 154 -11.08 -21.48 12.90
C GLY A 154 -10.13 -20.31 12.65
N ALA A 155 -10.57 -19.22 12.02
CA ALA A 155 -9.67 -18.14 11.64
C ALA A 155 -9.24 -17.28 12.84
N LYS A 156 -8.02 -16.75 12.77
CA LYS A 156 -7.46 -15.82 13.74
C LYS A 156 -7.26 -14.43 13.14
N VAL A 157 -7.41 -13.39 13.97
CA VAL A 157 -7.17 -12.01 13.52
C VAL A 157 -5.66 -11.76 13.45
N LEU A 158 -5.19 -11.34 12.28
CA LEU A 158 -3.79 -10.95 12.07
C LEU A 158 -3.53 -9.49 12.44
N ALA A 159 -4.51 -8.61 12.18
CA ALA A 159 -4.44 -7.19 12.51
C ALA A 159 -5.84 -6.61 12.73
N ILE A 160 -5.92 -5.67 13.68
CA ILE A 160 -7.06 -4.76 13.84
C ILE A 160 -6.58 -3.36 13.49
N LEU A 161 -7.20 -2.77 12.49
CA LEU A 161 -6.80 -1.52 11.89
C LEU A 161 -7.91 -0.47 12.06
N GLY A 162 -7.52 0.80 12.18
CA GLY A 162 -8.47 1.91 12.30
C GLY A 162 -9.04 2.36 10.96
N ASP A 163 -9.51 3.61 10.95
CA ASP A 163 -10.02 4.28 9.76
C ASP A 163 -8.90 4.71 8.79
N SER A 164 -9.27 4.89 7.52
CA SER A 164 -8.47 5.48 6.45
C SER A 164 -7.09 4.84 6.27
N VAL A 165 -6.98 3.52 6.50
CA VAL A 165 -5.76 2.77 6.23
C VAL A 165 -5.49 2.72 4.73
N THR A 166 -4.57 3.58 4.30
CA THR A 166 -4.14 3.63 2.89
C THR A 166 -3.41 2.38 2.41
N THR A 167 -3.33 2.19 1.09
CA THR A 167 -2.47 1.15 0.47
C THR A 167 -0.97 1.35 0.72
N ASP A 168 -0.52 2.55 1.15
CA ASP A 168 0.86 2.76 1.62
C ASP A 168 1.10 2.11 2.99
N HIS A 169 0.08 2.01 3.83
CA HIS A 169 0.17 1.29 5.10
C HIS A 169 0.21 -0.23 4.86
N ILE A 170 -0.62 -0.73 3.94
CA ILE A 170 -0.72 -2.16 3.59
C ILE A 170 0.48 -2.63 2.78
N SER A 171 0.95 -1.84 1.81
CA SER A 171 2.08 -2.18 0.93
C SER A 171 2.95 -0.95 0.71
N PRO A 172 3.92 -0.67 1.61
CA PRO A 172 4.82 0.47 1.48
C PRO A 172 5.65 0.35 0.20
N ALA A 173 5.97 1.49 -0.41
CA ALA A 173 6.79 1.55 -1.64
C ALA A 173 8.15 2.22 -1.43
N GLY A 174 8.37 2.87 -0.28
CA GLY A 174 9.59 3.62 0.04
C GLY A 174 10.75 2.73 0.51
N SER A 175 11.62 3.31 1.32
CA SER A 175 12.82 2.64 1.85
C SER A 175 12.49 1.39 2.67
N ILE A 176 13.40 0.41 2.64
CA ILE A 176 13.31 -0.84 3.40
C ILE A 176 14.15 -0.68 4.67
N PRO A 177 13.57 -0.73 5.88
CA PRO A 177 14.33 -0.67 7.12
C PRO A 177 15.23 -1.90 7.28
N VAL A 178 16.46 -1.72 7.77
CA VAL A 178 17.45 -2.80 8.01
C VAL A 178 16.88 -3.90 8.88
N ASP A 179 16.20 -3.51 9.96
CA ASP A 179 15.73 -4.43 10.99
C ASP A 179 14.38 -5.08 10.65
N SER A 180 13.77 -4.69 9.52
CA SER A 180 12.51 -5.25 9.05
C SER A 180 12.70 -6.69 8.53
N PRO A 181 11.62 -7.51 8.46
CA PRO A 181 11.71 -8.85 7.88
C PRO A 181 12.31 -8.83 6.46
N ALA A 182 11.95 -7.85 5.63
CA ALA A 182 12.48 -7.70 4.28
C ALA A 182 13.97 -7.33 4.27
N GLY A 183 14.40 -6.46 5.18
CA GLY A 183 15.81 -6.09 5.33
C GLY A 183 16.68 -7.28 5.74
N LYS A 184 16.23 -8.04 6.74
CA LYS A 184 16.87 -9.30 7.18
C LYS A 184 16.96 -10.32 6.04
N TYR A 185 15.90 -10.48 5.25
CA TYR A 185 15.90 -11.35 4.08
C TYR A 185 16.93 -10.92 3.03
N LEU A 186 17.01 -9.62 2.72
CA LEU A 186 17.96 -9.09 1.75
C LEU A 186 19.42 -9.30 2.20
N ILE A 187 19.71 -9.05 3.48
CA ILE A 187 21.04 -9.31 4.08
C ILE A 187 21.38 -10.80 4.02
N ALA A 188 20.44 -11.67 4.38
CA ALA A 188 20.65 -13.12 4.30
C ALA A 188 20.91 -13.61 2.85
N ASN A 189 20.48 -12.84 1.84
CA ASN A 189 20.76 -13.10 0.42
C ASN A 189 21.94 -12.25 -0.12
N GLY A 190 22.77 -11.68 0.76
CA GLY A 190 24.02 -11.01 0.40
C GLY A 190 23.88 -9.57 -0.09
N VAL A 191 22.72 -8.94 0.03
CA VAL A 191 22.51 -7.54 -0.37
C VAL A 191 22.90 -6.61 0.77
N LYS A 192 23.73 -5.60 0.50
CA LYS A 192 24.14 -4.62 1.51
C LYS A 192 23.03 -3.59 1.74
N PRO A 193 22.90 -3.00 2.94
CA PRO A 193 21.83 -2.02 3.24
C PRO A 193 21.70 -0.85 2.24
N HIS A 194 22.81 -0.29 1.75
CA HIS A 194 22.78 0.79 0.76
C HIS A 194 22.30 0.35 -0.64
N GLU A 195 22.27 -0.96 -0.90
CA GLU A 195 21.82 -1.59 -2.15
C GLU A 195 20.37 -2.12 -2.05
N PHE A 196 19.70 -1.94 -0.90
CA PHE A 196 18.32 -2.39 -0.72
C PHE A 196 17.36 -1.82 -1.75
N ASN A 197 17.64 -0.59 -2.21
CA ASN A 197 16.73 0.19 -3.04
C ASN A 197 15.41 0.43 -2.26
N SER A 198 14.27 0.48 -2.95
CA SER A 198 12.96 0.67 -2.35
C SER A 198 12.08 -0.57 -2.48
N TYR A 199 11.04 -0.70 -1.65
CA TYR A 199 10.00 -1.71 -1.86
C TYR A 199 9.39 -1.60 -3.27
N GLY A 200 9.23 -0.37 -3.79
CA GLY A 200 8.77 -0.15 -5.16
C GLY A 200 9.65 -0.81 -6.23
N ALA A 201 10.96 -0.73 -6.08
CA ALA A 201 11.92 -1.37 -6.98
C ALA A 201 11.97 -2.90 -6.84
N ARG A 202 11.51 -3.44 -5.70
CA ARG A 202 11.52 -4.88 -5.38
C ARG A 202 10.20 -5.59 -5.72
N ARG A 203 9.28 -4.93 -6.43
CA ARG A 203 7.94 -5.47 -6.77
C ARG A 203 7.93 -6.76 -7.58
N GLY A 204 9.02 -7.08 -8.29
CA GLY A 204 9.17 -8.37 -8.97
C GLY A 204 9.56 -9.53 -8.05
N ASN A 205 9.87 -9.27 -6.78
CA ASN A 205 10.30 -10.25 -5.80
C ASN A 205 9.26 -10.40 -4.69
N HIS A 206 8.46 -11.46 -4.77
CA HIS A 206 7.38 -11.70 -3.81
C HIS A 206 7.86 -11.90 -2.37
N GLU A 207 9.08 -12.42 -2.17
CA GLU A 207 9.65 -12.64 -0.84
C GLU A 207 9.90 -11.31 -0.10
N VAL A 208 10.33 -10.27 -0.82
CA VAL A 208 10.53 -8.93 -0.26
C VAL A 208 9.18 -8.26 -0.03
N MET A 209 8.27 -8.35 -1.00
CA MET A 209 7.00 -7.64 -0.93
C MET A 209 6.05 -8.23 0.12
N MET A 210 6.01 -9.57 0.28
CA MET A 210 5.23 -10.20 1.34
C MET A 210 5.76 -9.80 2.74
N ARG A 211 7.08 -9.71 2.91
CA ARG A 211 7.74 -9.28 4.16
C ARG A 211 7.53 -7.80 4.46
N GLY A 212 7.31 -6.99 3.43
CA GLY A 212 6.95 -5.58 3.57
C GLY A 212 5.45 -5.35 3.78
N THR A 213 4.60 -6.37 3.62
CA THR A 213 3.15 -6.20 3.71
C THR A 213 2.74 -5.91 5.16
N PHE A 214 1.94 -4.86 5.35
CA PHE A 214 1.64 -4.21 6.63
C PHE A 214 2.90 -3.73 7.38
N GLY A 215 4.04 -3.58 6.69
CA GLY A 215 5.33 -3.21 7.28
C GLY A 215 5.59 -1.70 7.35
N ASN A 216 4.58 -0.86 7.08
CA ASN A 216 4.75 0.59 7.15
C ASN A 216 5.02 1.02 8.59
N ILE A 217 6.05 1.86 8.79
CA ILE A 217 6.49 2.34 10.11
C ILE A 217 5.42 3.16 10.88
N ARG A 218 4.39 3.66 10.19
CA ARG A 218 3.27 4.41 10.77
C ARG A 218 1.99 3.58 10.93
N LEU A 219 2.02 2.29 10.57
CA LEU A 219 0.87 1.43 10.80
C LEU A 219 0.61 1.33 12.31
N ARG A 220 -0.66 1.48 12.71
CA ARG A 220 -1.11 1.29 14.09
C ARG A 220 -2.05 0.11 14.12
N ASN A 221 -1.62 -0.98 14.75
CA ASN A 221 -2.41 -2.18 14.92
C ASN A 221 -2.97 -2.22 16.34
N GLN A 222 -4.30 -2.14 16.47
CA GLN A 222 -4.97 -2.14 17.77
C GLN A 222 -4.85 -3.50 18.50
N LEU A 223 -4.46 -4.57 17.80
CA LEU A 223 -4.14 -5.86 18.43
C LEU A 223 -2.84 -5.81 19.24
N ALA A 224 -1.91 -4.91 18.89
CA ALA A 224 -0.66 -4.67 19.60
C ALA A 224 -0.59 -3.19 20.06
N PRO A 225 -1.41 -2.79 21.06
CA PRO A 225 -1.54 -1.39 21.46
C PRO A 225 -0.20 -0.81 21.93
N GLY A 226 -0.01 0.48 21.68
CA GLY A 226 1.23 1.20 22.02
C GLY A 226 2.39 0.99 21.05
N THR A 227 2.17 0.29 19.94
CA THR A 227 3.19 0.10 18.89
C THR A 227 2.89 0.94 17.65
N GLU A 228 3.95 1.42 16.98
CA GLU A 228 3.90 1.91 15.60
C GLU A 228 4.78 1.01 14.72
N GLY A 229 4.31 0.68 13.52
CA GLY A 229 4.99 -0.21 12.59
C GLY A 229 4.20 -1.49 12.31
N GLY A 230 4.83 -2.39 11.56
CA GLY A 230 4.25 -3.69 11.20
C GLY A 230 4.26 -4.72 12.31
N TRP A 231 3.72 -4.38 13.48
CA TRP A 231 3.66 -5.23 14.68
C TRP A 231 2.28 -5.83 14.88
N THR A 232 2.23 -7.02 15.49
CA THR A 232 1.00 -7.69 15.92
C THR A 232 1.26 -8.63 17.09
N LEU A 233 0.21 -9.26 17.61
CA LEU A 233 0.31 -10.34 18.59
C LEU A 233 0.05 -11.68 17.91
N PHE A 234 0.91 -12.66 18.18
CA PHE A 234 0.63 -14.07 17.91
C PHE A 234 -0.28 -14.57 19.03
N LEU A 235 -1.57 -14.72 18.73
CA LEU A 235 -2.61 -14.92 19.74
C LEU A 235 -2.51 -16.21 20.59
N PRO A 236 -1.93 -17.33 20.11
CA PRO A 236 -1.81 -18.53 20.93
C PRO A 236 -1.04 -18.33 22.25
N ASP A 237 0.01 -17.51 22.26
CA ASP A 237 0.86 -17.25 23.43
C ASP A 237 0.98 -15.76 23.79
N GLY A 238 0.44 -14.87 22.95
CA GLY A 238 0.49 -13.42 23.13
C GLY A 238 1.83 -12.79 22.73
N GLU A 239 2.71 -13.52 22.05
CA GLU A 239 4.02 -13.01 21.64
C GLU A 239 3.88 -11.85 20.65
N LYS A 240 4.56 -10.73 20.92
CA LYS A 240 4.63 -9.60 19.99
C LYS A 240 5.64 -9.87 18.88
N LEU A 241 5.16 -9.93 17.64
CA LEU A 241 5.94 -10.24 16.44
C LEU A 241 5.70 -9.21 15.34
N SER A 242 6.56 -9.24 14.31
CA SER A 242 6.19 -8.60 13.05
C SER A 242 4.98 -9.30 12.44
N ILE A 243 4.16 -8.56 11.69
CA ILE A 243 2.98 -9.14 11.01
C ILE A 243 3.39 -10.29 10.08
N TYR A 244 4.53 -10.17 9.39
CA TYR A 244 5.06 -11.24 8.55
C TYR A 244 5.40 -12.49 9.37
N ASP A 245 6.14 -12.35 10.47
CA ASP A 245 6.57 -13.51 11.27
C ASP A 245 5.38 -14.21 11.94
N ALA A 246 4.40 -13.44 12.42
CA ALA A 246 3.15 -14.01 12.94
C ALA A 246 2.38 -14.78 11.84
N ALA A 247 2.29 -14.22 10.64
CA ALA A 247 1.66 -14.89 9.49
C ALA A 247 2.37 -16.20 9.10
N VAL A 248 3.72 -16.25 9.20
CA VAL A 248 4.49 -17.48 8.98
C VAL A 248 4.10 -18.55 10.00
N LYS A 249 4.10 -18.21 11.31
CA LYS A 249 3.70 -19.15 12.37
C LYS A 249 2.28 -19.69 12.17
N TYR A 250 1.32 -18.84 11.83
CA TYR A 250 -0.05 -19.28 11.55
C TYR A 250 -0.16 -20.17 10.32
N ARG A 251 0.62 -19.88 9.27
CA ARG A 251 0.67 -20.73 8.07
C ARG A 251 1.21 -22.12 8.38
N GLU A 252 2.26 -22.22 9.19
CA GLU A 252 2.82 -23.49 9.66
C GLU A 252 1.82 -24.29 10.51
N ALA A 253 1.00 -23.60 11.30
CA ALA A 253 -0.09 -24.20 12.07
C ALA A 253 -1.37 -24.48 11.25
N GLY A 254 -1.41 -24.15 9.96
CA GLY A 254 -2.59 -24.34 9.11
C GLY A 254 -3.80 -23.45 9.48
N VAL A 255 -3.56 -22.34 10.17
CA VAL A 255 -4.62 -21.45 10.67
C VAL A 255 -4.92 -20.35 9.65
N PRO A 256 -6.17 -20.22 9.16
CA PRO A 256 -6.55 -19.12 8.27
C PRO A 256 -6.59 -17.79 9.02
N LEU A 257 -6.33 -16.70 8.30
CA LEU A 257 -6.25 -15.36 8.90
C LEU A 257 -7.33 -14.42 8.40
N VAL A 258 -7.73 -13.49 9.26
CA VAL A 258 -8.60 -12.36 8.92
C VAL A 258 -7.98 -11.04 9.36
N VAL A 259 -8.35 -9.95 8.69
CA VAL A 259 -8.03 -8.58 9.12
C VAL A 259 -9.34 -7.87 9.45
N ILE A 260 -9.35 -7.10 10.54
CA ILE A 260 -10.47 -6.21 10.86
C ILE A 260 -10.01 -4.77 10.61
N ALA A 261 -10.83 -3.95 9.98
CA ALA A 261 -10.51 -2.56 9.68
C ALA A 261 -11.69 -1.62 9.92
N GLY A 262 -11.41 -0.32 10.07
CA GLY A 262 -12.42 0.73 10.11
C GLY A 262 -12.91 1.13 8.71
N LYS A 263 -13.18 2.43 8.55
CA LYS A 263 -13.70 3.04 7.32
C LYS A 263 -12.59 3.26 6.28
N GLU A 264 -12.98 3.34 5.01
CA GLU A 264 -12.11 3.69 3.88
C GLU A 264 -10.86 2.80 3.78
N TYR A 265 -11.00 1.52 4.10
CA TYR A 265 -9.88 0.58 4.07
C TYR A 265 -9.34 0.43 2.64
N GLY A 266 -8.03 0.66 2.49
CA GLY A 266 -7.33 0.60 1.22
C GLY A 266 -7.35 1.89 0.40
N SER A 267 -7.53 3.05 1.03
CA SER A 267 -7.50 4.34 0.33
C SER A 267 -6.16 4.65 -0.33
N GLY A 268 -6.15 5.56 -1.31
CA GLY A 268 -4.92 6.06 -1.93
C GLY A 268 -4.51 5.35 -3.22
N SER A 269 -3.29 4.81 -3.28
CA SER A 269 -2.71 4.34 -4.55
C SER A 269 -3.29 3.01 -4.99
N SER A 270 -3.57 2.85 -6.29
CA SER A 270 -3.74 1.53 -6.86
C SER A 270 -2.42 0.76 -6.75
N ARG A 271 -2.40 -0.25 -5.88
CA ARG A 271 -1.27 -1.15 -5.65
C ARG A 271 -1.82 -2.56 -5.50
N ASP A 272 -1.62 -3.38 -6.52
CA ASP A 272 -1.97 -4.80 -6.51
C ASP A 272 -1.28 -5.56 -5.36
N TRP A 273 -0.05 -5.16 -5.00
CA TRP A 273 0.69 -5.71 -3.87
C TRP A 273 0.01 -5.55 -2.52
N ALA A 274 -0.89 -4.57 -2.35
CA ALA A 274 -1.71 -4.49 -1.13
C ALA A 274 -2.66 -5.69 -1.01
N ALA A 275 -3.13 -6.27 -2.13
CA ALA A 275 -3.94 -7.49 -2.13
C ALA A 275 -3.09 -8.76 -2.24
N LYS A 276 -2.07 -8.78 -3.12
CA LYS A 276 -1.16 -9.93 -3.28
C LYS A 276 -0.43 -10.25 -1.97
N GLY A 277 0.10 -9.22 -1.30
CA GLY A 277 0.74 -9.35 0.01
C GLY A 277 -0.22 -9.93 1.05
N THR A 278 -1.41 -9.34 1.17
CA THR A 278 -2.47 -9.80 2.09
C THR A 278 -2.79 -11.28 1.87
N ARG A 279 -2.98 -11.70 0.60
CA ARG A 279 -3.22 -13.11 0.25
C ARG A 279 -2.05 -14.02 0.63
N LEU A 280 -0.81 -13.60 0.36
CA LEU A 280 0.41 -14.37 0.62
C LEU A 280 0.76 -14.48 2.10
N LEU A 281 0.29 -13.55 2.93
CA LEU A 281 0.31 -13.68 4.40
C LEU A 281 -0.72 -14.69 4.91
N GLY A 282 -1.57 -15.28 4.06
CA GLY A 282 -2.57 -16.27 4.47
C GLY A 282 -3.91 -15.68 4.89
N VAL A 283 -4.12 -14.38 4.70
CA VAL A 283 -5.41 -13.74 4.96
C VAL A 283 -6.45 -14.24 3.96
N ARG A 284 -7.57 -14.74 4.47
CA ARG A 284 -8.69 -15.27 3.70
C ARG A 284 -9.82 -14.25 3.57
N SER A 285 -9.97 -13.37 4.55
CA SER A 285 -10.99 -12.33 4.54
C SER A 285 -10.50 -11.05 5.22
N VAL A 286 -11.02 -9.92 4.76
CA VAL A 286 -10.95 -8.64 5.49
C VAL A 286 -12.38 -8.29 5.90
N ILE A 287 -12.60 -7.84 7.13
CA ILE A 287 -13.89 -7.34 7.63
C ILE A 287 -13.70 -5.85 7.94
N ALA A 288 -14.34 -4.96 7.19
CA ALA A 288 -14.16 -3.51 7.33
C ALA A 288 -15.51 -2.78 7.46
N GLU A 289 -15.50 -1.55 7.97
CA GLU A 289 -16.69 -0.69 7.93
C GLU A 289 -16.98 -0.19 6.51
N SER A 290 -15.93 0.10 5.74
CA SER A 290 -16.04 0.40 4.31
C SER A 290 -14.71 0.24 3.59
N TYR A 291 -14.77 0.11 2.26
CA TYR A 291 -13.60 -0.04 1.40
C TYR A 291 -13.47 1.07 0.36
N GLU A 292 -12.23 1.41 0.01
CA GLU A 292 -11.98 2.08 -1.27
C GLU A 292 -12.21 1.11 -2.44
N ARG A 293 -12.85 1.60 -3.50
CA ARG A 293 -13.34 0.82 -4.64
C ARG A 293 -12.27 -0.04 -5.30
N ILE A 294 -11.10 0.51 -5.60
CA ILE A 294 -10.02 -0.20 -6.29
C ILE A 294 -9.42 -1.27 -5.37
N HIS A 295 -9.20 -0.94 -4.10
CA HIS A 295 -8.63 -1.93 -3.17
C HIS A 295 -9.57 -3.11 -2.94
N ARG A 296 -10.88 -2.87 -2.79
CA ARG A 296 -11.90 -3.92 -2.71
C ARG A 296 -11.83 -4.89 -3.89
N SER A 297 -11.82 -4.38 -5.12
CA SER A 297 -11.71 -5.21 -6.33
C SER A 297 -10.38 -5.98 -6.38
N ASN A 298 -9.27 -5.39 -5.94
CA ASN A 298 -7.98 -6.08 -5.88
C ASN A 298 -8.00 -7.25 -4.88
N LEU A 299 -8.64 -7.11 -3.71
CA LEU A 299 -8.79 -8.20 -2.74
C LEU A 299 -9.53 -9.38 -3.36
N VAL A 300 -10.69 -9.12 -3.98
CA VAL A 300 -11.48 -10.16 -4.68
C VAL A 300 -10.65 -10.81 -5.79
N GLY A 301 -9.97 -10.00 -6.61
CA GLY A 301 -9.09 -10.47 -7.68
C GLY A 301 -7.92 -11.33 -7.21
N MET A 302 -7.54 -11.25 -5.93
CA MET A 302 -6.51 -12.10 -5.33
C MET A 302 -7.08 -13.24 -4.47
N GLY A 303 -8.40 -13.45 -4.47
CA GLY A 303 -9.06 -14.50 -3.70
C GLY A 303 -9.14 -14.23 -2.19
N VAL A 304 -9.11 -12.95 -1.78
CA VAL A 304 -9.38 -12.52 -0.40
C VAL A 304 -10.79 -11.93 -0.37
N LEU A 305 -11.66 -12.41 0.53
CA LEU A 305 -13.05 -11.97 0.57
C LEU A 305 -13.18 -10.67 1.37
N PRO A 306 -13.53 -9.52 0.75
CA PRO A 306 -13.91 -8.33 1.50
C PRO A 306 -15.31 -8.52 2.07
N LEU A 307 -15.42 -8.41 3.38
CA LEU A 307 -16.67 -8.40 4.13
C LEU A 307 -16.85 -7.00 4.71
N GLU A 308 -18.08 -6.51 4.70
CA GLU A 308 -18.43 -5.19 5.20
C GLU A 308 -19.43 -5.30 6.34
N PHE A 309 -19.18 -4.64 7.46
CA PHE A 309 -20.16 -4.53 8.54
C PHE A 309 -21.46 -3.90 8.03
N LYS A 310 -22.59 -4.21 8.68
CA LYS A 310 -23.84 -3.50 8.37
C LYS A 310 -23.73 -2.03 8.74
N ALA A 311 -24.55 -1.20 8.12
CA ALA A 311 -24.61 0.22 8.45
C ALA A 311 -24.85 0.42 9.95
N GLY A 312 -23.95 1.15 10.61
CA GLY A 312 -23.99 1.41 12.06
C GLY A 312 -23.35 0.31 12.94
N GLU A 313 -22.95 -0.82 12.37
CA GLU A 313 -22.18 -1.85 13.05
C GLU A 313 -20.68 -1.68 12.79
N ASN A 314 -19.87 -1.98 13.80
CA ASN A 314 -18.43 -2.07 13.67
C ASN A 314 -17.86 -2.99 14.76
N ARG A 315 -16.52 -3.07 14.84
CA ARG A 315 -15.83 -3.90 15.82
C ARG A 315 -16.25 -3.55 17.25
N GLU A 316 -16.26 -2.26 17.59
CA GLU A 316 -16.56 -1.75 18.92
C GLU A 316 -18.02 -1.98 19.32
N SER A 317 -18.98 -1.67 18.44
CA SER A 317 -20.41 -1.84 18.73
C SER A 317 -20.81 -3.31 18.86
N LEU A 318 -20.08 -4.20 18.20
CA LEU A 318 -20.21 -5.65 18.33
C LEU A 318 -19.39 -6.23 19.50
N GLY A 319 -18.57 -5.41 20.18
CA GLY A 319 -17.75 -5.85 21.32
C GLY A 319 -16.63 -6.84 20.94
N LEU A 320 -16.16 -6.80 19.69
CA LEU A 320 -15.12 -7.68 19.18
C LEU A 320 -13.74 -7.21 19.66
N THR A 321 -12.99 -8.11 20.27
CA THR A 321 -11.65 -7.85 20.84
C THR A 321 -10.52 -8.19 19.87
N GLY A 322 -10.80 -8.98 18.84
CA GLY A 322 -9.82 -9.55 17.92
C GLY A 322 -9.16 -10.83 18.43
N HIS A 323 -9.40 -11.23 19.67
CA HIS A 323 -8.84 -12.45 20.26
C HIS A 323 -9.70 -13.69 19.98
N GLU A 324 -10.89 -13.48 19.40
CA GLU A 324 -11.83 -14.53 19.07
C GLU A 324 -11.30 -15.48 17.99
N VAL A 325 -11.90 -16.66 17.92
CA VAL A 325 -11.84 -17.54 16.76
C VAL A 325 -13.02 -17.21 15.86
N PHE A 326 -12.76 -16.96 14.58
CA PHE A 326 -13.77 -16.57 13.60
C PHE A 326 -14.16 -17.76 12.72
N GLU A 327 -15.46 -17.99 12.59
CA GLU A 327 -16.07 -18.82 11.56
C GLU A 327 -16.95 -17.94 10.65
N ILE A 328 -16.82 -18.12 9.34
CA ILE A 328 -17.48 -17.28 8.32
C ILE A 328 -18.28 -18.19 7.39
N ASP A 329 -19.60 -18.15 7.56
CA ASP A 329 -20.56 -19.06 6.95
C ASP A 329 -21.25 -18.44 5.73
N GLY A 330 -21.49 -19.28 4.72
CA GLY A 330 -22.20 -18.90 3.51
C GLY A 330 -21.28 -18.52 2.35
N VAL A 331 -19.96 -18.69 2.51
CA VAL A 331 -18.96 -18.53 1.44
C VAL A 331 -19.11 -19.65 0.41
N ALA A 332 -19.48 -20.86 0.85
CA ALA A 332 -19.69 -22.01 -0.04
C ALA A 332 -20.77 -21.79 -1.13
N SER A 333 -21.72 -20.88 -0.87
CA SER A 333 -22.79 -20.49 -1.81
C SER A 333 -22.74 -18.98 -2.08
N LEU A 334 -21.54 -18.43 -2.24
CA LEU A 334 -21.32 -17.01 -2.47
C LEU A 334 -22.10 -16.50 -3.69
N ALA A 335 -22.73 -15.35 -3.54
CA ALA A 335 -23.43 -14.61 -4.59
C ALA A 335 -23.13 -13.11 -4.43
N PRO A 336 -23.39 -12.28 -5.45
CA PRO A 336 -23.11 -10.85 -5.37
C PRO A 336 -23.76 -10.19 -4.15
N LYS A 337 -22.99 -9.45 -3.35
CA LYS A 337 -23.47 -8.73 -2.15
C LYS A 337 -24.21 -9.60 -1.13
N LYS A 338 -23.94 -10.91 -1.12
CA LYS A 338 -24.63 -11.85 -0.25
C LYS A 338 -24.37 -11.53 1.24
N PRO A 339 -25.40 -11.52 2.10
CA PRO A 339 -25.20 -11.54 3.54
C PRO A 339 -24.50 -12.82 3.99
N ILE A 340 -23.42 -12.66 4.76
CA ILE A 340 -22.59 -13.71 5.34
C ILE A 340 -22.77 -13.68 6.85
N THR A 341 -22.82 -14.84 7.48
CA THR A 341 -22.91 -14.95 8.94
C THR A 341 -21.53 -15.17 9.51
N VAL A 342 -21.16 -14.41 10.54
CA VAL A 342 -19.88 -14.54 11.23
C VAL A 342 -20.13 -14.93 12.67
N HIS A 343 -19.44 -15.98 13.11
CA HIS A 343 -19.41 -16.42 14.50
C HIS A 343 -18.02 -16.10 15.07
N ALA A 344 -17.97 -15.21 16.05
CA ALA A 344 -16.76 -14.88 16.79
C ALA A 344 -16.84 -15.51 18.19
N LYS A 345 -16.04 -16.54 18.42
CA LYS A 345 -15.98 -17.27 19.70
C LYS A 345 -14.82 -16.78 20.56
N SER A 346 -15.10 -16.22 21.73
CA SER A 346 -14.10 -15.79 22.70
C SER A 346 -13.47 -16.97 23.45
N GLY A 347 -12.34 -16.72 24.12
CA GLY A 347 -11.62 -17.74 24.90
C GLY A 347 -12.41 -18.34 26.06
N ASP A 348 -13.41 -17.63 26.58
CA ASP A 348 -14.34 -18.11 27.62
C ASP A 348 -15.57 -18.86 27.05
N GLY A 349 -15.60 -19.08 25.73
CA GLY A 349 -16.64 -19.85 25.05
C GLY A 349 -17.87 -19.06 24.63
N ARG A 350 -17.99 -17.77 24.97
CA ARG A 350 -19.09 -16.92 24.45
C ARG A 350 -18.98 -16.79 22.94
N VAL A 351 -20.12 -16.88 22.25
CA VAL A 351 -20.19 -16.74 20.79
C VAL A 351 -21.00 -15.49 20.46
N LYS A 352 -20.36 -14.55 19.77
CA LYS A 352 -21.05 -13.43 19.13
C LYS A 352 -21.33 -13.80 17.68
N THR A 353 -22.61 -13.81 17.32
CA THR A 353 -23.06 -14.01 15.93
C THR A 353 -23.53 -12.68 15.36
N PHE A 354 -23.05 -12.32 14.18
CA PHE A 354 -23.45 -11.11 13.46
C PHE A 354 -23.42 -11.36 11.96
N SER A 355 -24.01 -10.44 11.19
CA SER A 355 -24.13 -10.57 9.74
C SER A 355 -23.40 -9.43 9.05
N VAL A 356 -22.61 -9.76 8.04
CA VAL A 356 -21.82 -8.84 7.20
C VAL A 356 -22.21 -9.01 5.74
N ILE A 357 -21.85 -8.06 4.89
CA ILE A 357 -22.09 -8.13 3.44
C ILE A 357 -20.82 -8.57 2.73
N ALA A 358 -20.89 -9.63 1.93
CA ALA A 358 -19.78 -9.99 1.04
C ALA A 358 -19.67 -9.00 -0.11
N ARG A 359 -18.61 -8.21 -0.11
CA ARG A 359 -18.34 -7.17 -1.12
C ARG A 359 -17.67 -7.72 -2.38
N ALA A 360 -18.10 -8.90 -2.83
CA ALA A 360 -18.01 -9.31 -4.23
C ALA A 360 -19.28 -8.79 -4.90
N ASP A 361 -19.17 -7.70 -5.65
CA ASP A 361 -20.31 -6.86 -6.00
C ASP A 361 -21.00 -7.29 -7.31
N THR A 362 -20.33 -8.11 -8.14
CA THR A 362 -20.85 -8.59 -9.43
C THR A 362 -20.69 -10.12 -9.60
N PRO A 363 -21.44 -10.76 -10.52
CA PRO A 363 -21.25 -12.18 -10.84
C PRO A 363 -19.83 -12.53 -11.28
N GLU A 364 -19.17 -11.65 -12.03
CA GLU A 364 -17.79 -11.85 -12.50
C GLU A 364 -16.81 -11.85 -11.33
N GLU A 365 -16.99 -10.96 -10.36
CA GLU A 365 -16.16 -10.92 -9.15
C GLU A 365 -16.33 -12.19 -8.31
N VAL A 366 -17.56 -12.71 -8.20
CA VAL A 366 -17.84 -14.01 -7.57
C VAL A 366 -17.14 -15.14 -8.33
N SER A 367 -17.15 -15.10 -9.66
CA SER A 367 -16.44 -16.07 -10.52
C SER A 367 -14.92 -16.02 -10.30
N TYR A 368 -14.33 -14.82 -10.23
CA TYR A 368 -12.90 -14.68 -9.90
C TYR A 368 -12.58 -15.29 -8.54
N TYR A 369 -13.40 -15.01 -7.51
CA TYR A 369 -13.20 -15.57 -6.18
C TYR A 369 -13.32 -17.10 -6.17
N HIS A 370 -14.32 -17.67 -6.88
CA HIS A 370 -14.48 -19.12 -7.05
C HIS A 370 -13.25 -19.77 -7.68
N HIS A 371 -12.59 -19.08 -8.61
CA HIS A 371 -11.36 -19.56 -9.23
C HIS A 371 -10.10 -19.38 -8.34
N GLY A 372 -10.22 -18.77 -7.16
CA GLY A 372 -9.11 -18.44 -6.27
C GLY A 372 -8.41 -17.12 -6.62
N GLY A 373 -8.93 -16.37 -7.59
CA GLY A 373 -8.41 -15.10 -8.07
C GLY A 373 -8.57 -14.93 -9.60
N ILE A 374 -8.42 -13.69 -10.07
CA ILE A 374 -8.51 -13.33 -11.49
C ILE A 374 -7.39 -13.97 -12.32
N LEU A 375 -6.20 -14.12 -11.75
CA LEU A 375 -5.06 -14.73 -12.45
C LEU A 375 -5.33 -16.20 -12.77
N GLN A 376 -5.87 -16.93 -11.79
CA GLN A 376 -6.25 -18.33 -11.91
C GLN A 376 -7.46 -18.50 -12.83
N TYR A 377 -8.41 -17.58 -12.78
CA TYR A 377 -9.53 -17.52 -13.71
C TYR A 377 -9.05 -17.42 -15.16
N VAL A 378 -8.24 -16.41 -15.48
CA VAL A 378 -7.73 -16.17 -16.84
C VAL A 378 -6.90 -17.35 -17.34
N LEU A 379 -5.99 -17.88 -16.51
CA LEU A 379 -5.17 -19.01 -16.92
C LEU A 379 -6.03 -20.23 -17.29
N ARG A 380 -7.09 -20.53 -16.52
CA ARG A 380 -8.01 -21.64 -16.86
C ARG A 380 -8.77 -21.43 -18.16
N GLN A 381 -9.01 -20.19 -18.59
CA GLN A 381 -9.64 -19.92 -19.89
C GLN A 381 -8.68 -20.14 -21.07
N MET A 382 -7.38 -20.22 -20.82
CA MET A 382 -6.33 -20.45 -21.82
C MET A 382 -5.88 -21.92 -21.90
N LEU A 383 -6.31 -22.78 -20.96
CA LEU A 383 -5.99 -24.22 -20.84
C LEU A 383 -7.12 -25.10 -21.38
#